data_AF-A0A972KC65-F1
#
_entry.id   AF-A0A972KC65-F1
#
_cell.length_a   1.000
_cell.length_b   1.000
_cell.length_c   1.000
_cell.angle_alpha   90.00
_cell.angle_beta   90.00
_cell.angle_gamma   90.00
#
_symmetry.space_group_name_H-M   'P 1'
#
loop_
_entity.id
_entity.type
_entity.pdbx_description
1 polymer ?
#
loop_
_entity_poly.entity_id
_entity_poly.type
_entity_poly.pdbx_seq_one_letter_code
_entity_poly.pdbx_strand_id
1 'polypeptide(L)'
;MVSTRLGEIDARAINSIPIGVDADGNPVVARVGRYGPYLSRGEDTCSIPEDLAPDELTIDKAVELLSAPSDERILGPDPESGVDIVAKPGRFGPYVTIGVPEDGKPKPKTASLFASMQLDTIDLDDAIKLLSLPRVVGVDPENNEEITAQNGRYGPYLKKGTDSRSIDAEEQLFTLTLEEALAIYAQPKRRRGAAAPKPPLRELDDDVVSGNKMVVKDGRFGPYVTDGETNASLRKGDDVATITSERASELLQIRREAGPVKKKKKATKKKATAKKKATKKKAPAKKAAAKKPTAD
;
A
#
# COMPACT_ATOMS: atom_id res chain seq x y z
N MET A 1 21.59 -28.61 -8.16
CA MET A 1 22.07 -28.71 -6.76
C MET A 1 21.17 -27.94 -5.77
N VAL A 2 20.60 -26.78 -6.10
CA VAL A 2 19.70 -26.05 -5.17
C VAL A 2 18.29 -26.64 -5.08
N SER A 3 17.78 -27.27 -6.15
CA SER A 3 16.44 -27.85 -6.20
C SER A 3 16.25 -29.12 -5.38
N THR A 4 17.34 -29.82 -5.03
CA THR A 4 17.30 -31.14 -4.37
C THR A 4 17.17 -31.04 -2.85
N ARG A 5 17.57 -29.90 -2.25
CA ARG A 5 17.58 -29.69 -0.79
C ARG A 5 16.44 -28.79 -0.30
N LEU A 6 15.51 -28.40 -1.17
CA LEU A 6 14.45 -27.44 -0.83
C LEU A 6 13.54 -27.91 0.30
N GLY A 7 13.38 -29.23 0.48
CA GLY A 7 12.60 -29.81 1.58
C GLY A 7 13.31 -29.86 2.94
N GLU A 8 14.64 -29.70 2.97
CA GLU A 8 15.47 -29.70 4.18
C GLU A 8 15.73 -28.29 4.71
N ILE A 9 15.36 -27.27 3.93
CA ILE A 9 15.56 -25.86 4.25
C ILE A 9 14.42 -25.40 5.17
N ASP A 10 14.71 -25.33 6.48
CA ASP A 10 13.85 -24.64 7.42
C ASP A 10 13.98 -23.12 7.24
N ALA A 11 13.02 -22.54 6.52
CA ALA A 11 12.95 -21.10 6.31
C ALA A 11 12.80 -20.31 7.61
N ARG A 12 12.24 -20.90 8.68
CA ARG A 12 12.10 -20.22 9.97
C ARG A 12 13.44 -20.16 10.68
N ALA A 13 14.19 -21.26 10.73
CA ALA A 13 15.53 -21.27 11.30
C ALA A 13 16.49 -20.33 10.55
N ILE A 14 16.46 -20.32 9.22
CA ILE A 14 17.35 -19.47 8.41
C ILE A 14 17.09 -17.98 8.63
N ASN A 15 15.81 -17.60 8.81
CA ASN A 15 15.44 -16.21 9.07
C ASN A 15 15.50 -15.85 10.56
N SER A 16 16.03 -16.71 11.43
CA SER A 16 16.19 -16.46 12.87
C SER A 16 17.67 -16.37 13.23
N ILE A 17 18.10 -15.18 13.66
CA ILE A 17 19.45 -14.90 14.15
C ILE A 17 19.39 -14.97 15.68
N PRO A 18 20.11 -15.92 16.32
CA PRO A 18 20.12 -16.00 17.78
C PRO A 18 20.85 -14.80 18.37
N ILE A 19 20.20 -14.10 19.31
CA ILE A 19 20.81 -13.01 20.09
C ILE A 19 21.34 -13.57 21.41
N GLY A 20 20.57 -14.45 22.05
CA GLY A 20 21.00 -15.17 23.24
C GLY A 20 19.83 -15.77 24.01
N VAL A 21 20.01 -15.92 25.32
CA VAL A 21 19.03 -16.46 26.26
C VAL A 21 18.81 -15.42 27.36
N ASP A 22 17.55 -15.15 27.70
CA ASP A 22 17.23 -14.22 28.78
C ASP A 22 17.46 -14.84 30.19
N ALA A 23 17.22 -14.05 31.24
CA ALA A 23 17.41 -14.49 32.62
C ALA A 23 16.49 -15.67 33.02
N ASP A 24 15.36 -15.85 32.33
CA ASP A 24 14.37 -16.89 32.57
C ASP A 24 14.63 -18.16 31.72
N GLY A 25 15.70 -18.18 30.92
CA GLY A 25 16.06 -19.31 30.08
C GLY A 25 15.36 -19.34 28.71
N ASN A 26 14.67 -18.27 28.33
CA ASN A 26 13.97 -18.17 27.06
C ASN A 26 14.91 -17.72 25.93
N PRO A 27 14.90 -18.40 24.77
CA PRO A 27 15.73 -17.99 23.64
C PRO A 27 15.16 -16.71 23.00
N VAL A 28 16.03 -15.69 22.88
CA VAL A 28 15.74 -14.43 22.19
C VAL A 28 16.37 -14.48 20.81
N VAL A 29 15.53 -14.33 19.78
CA VAL A 29 15.97 -14.37 18.38
C VAL A 29 15.53 -13.12 17.62
N ALA A 30 16.42 -12.56 16.82
CA ALA A 30 16.09 -11.53 15.84
C ALA A 30 15.67 -12.21 14.54
N ARG A 31 14.52 -11.82 13.98
CA ARG A 31 13.97 -12.39 12.76
C ARG A 31 13.77 -11.34 11.68
N VAL A 32 14.03 -11.72 10.44
CA VAL A 32 13.73 -10.87 9.28
C VAL A 32 12.34 -11.23 8.74
N GLY A 33 11.38 -10.34 9.00
CA GLY A 33 9.99 -10.52 8.58
C GLY A 33 9.64 -9.78 7.30
N ARG A 34 8.36 -9.89 6.90
CA ARG A 34 7.79 -9.12 5.79
C ARG A 34 7.82 -7.60 6.03
N TYR A 35 7.87 -7.19 7.30
CA TYR A 35 7.68 -5.81 7.74
C TYR A 35 8.93 -5.19 8.36
N GLY A 36 10.08 -5.86 8.27
CA GLY A 36 11.32 -5.43 8.89
C GLY A 36 11.87 -6.47 9.87
N PRO A 37 13.05 -6.18 10.46
CA PRO A 37 13.63 -6.97 11.52
C PRO A 37 12.83 -6.81 12.83
N TYR A 38 12.63 -7.91 13.57
CA TYR A 38 11.90 -7.91 14.83
C TYR A 38 12.50 -8.94 15.80
N LEU A 39 12.42 -8.70 17.11
CA LEU A 39 12.79 -9.65 18.15
C LEU A 39 11.61 -10.59 18.45
N SER A 40 11.93 -11.81 18.85
CA SER A 40 10.96 -12.82 19.27
C SER A 40 11.51 -13.59 20.47
N ARG A 41 10.71 -13.64 21.53
CA ARG A 41 10.91 -14.46 22.73
C ARG A 41 9.61 -15.23 23.01
N GLY A 42 9.55 -16.50 22.64
CA GLY A 42 8.30 -17.27 22.74
C GLY A 42 7.17 -16.64 21.91
N GLU A 43 6.14 -16.15 22.59
CA GLU A 43 5.00 -15.42 22.01
C GLU A 43 5.23 -13.90 21.95
N ASP A 44 6.13 -13.36 22.77
CA ASP A 44 6.46 -11.94 22.79
C ASP A 44 7.24 -11.58 21.52
N THR A 45 6.82 -10.49 20.87
CA THR A 45 7.53 -9.95 19.71
C THR A 45 7.54 -8.43 19.76
N CYS A 46 8.67 -7.84 19.38
CA CYS A 46 8.80 -6.38 19.23
C CYS A 46 9.59 -6.05 17.97
N SER A 47 9.29 -4.92 17.34
CA SER A 47 10.05 -4.44 16.19
C SER A 47 11.42 -3.92 16.62
N ILE A 48 12.45 -4.19 15.81
CA ILE A 48 13.78 -3.59 16.02
C ILE A 48 13.77 -2.21 15.36
N PRO A 49 14.09 -1.12 16.09
CA PRO A 49 14.18 0.23 15.52
C PRO A 49 15.13 0.29 14.33
N GLU A 50 14.80 1.04 13.28
CA GLU A 50 15.65 1.14 12.07
C GLU A 50 16.99 1.82 12.35
N ASP A 51 17.06 2.66 13.38
CA ASP A 51 18.27 3.37 13.80
C ASP A 51 19.18 2.53 14.71
N LEU A 52 18.70 1.37 15.19
CA LEU A 52 19.47 0.51 16.08
C LEU A 52 20.46 -0.35 15.30
N ALA A 53 21.75 -0.18 15.58
CA ALA A 53 22.79 -0.92 14.88
C ALA A 53 22.85 -2.40 15.33
N PRO A 54 23.21 -3.35 14.44
CA PRO A 54 23.23 -4.77 14.78
C PRO A 54 24.18 -5.17 15.93
N ASP A 55 25.25 -4.39 16.14
CA ASP A 55 26.22 -4.59 17.22
C ASP A 55 25.73 -4.07 18.57
N GLU A 56 24.82 -3.11 18.57
CA GLU A 56 24.15 -2.59 19.78
C GLU A 56 22.99 -3.48 20.25
N LEU A 57 22.53 -4.43 19.41
CA LEU A 57 21.46 -5.38 19.74
C LEU A 57 21.98 -6.52 20.64
N THR A 58 22.30 -6.17 21.89
CA THR A 58 22.69 -7.11 22.95
C THR A 58 21.47 -7.82 23.56
N ILE A 59 21.70 -8.88 24.34
CA ILE A 59 20.62 -9.58 25.07
C ILE A 59 19.90 -8.62 26.01
N ASP A 60 20.64 -7.82 26.77
CA ASP A 60 20.07 -6.84 27.71
C ASP A 60 19.19 -5.83 26.99
N LYS A 61 19.67 -5.30 25.84
CA LYS A 61 18.89 -4.36 25.03
C LYS A 61 17.68 -5.03 24.38
N ALA A 62 17.80 -6.28 23.97
CA ALA A 62 16.70 -7.04 23.39
C ALA A 62 15.61 -7.34 24.43
N VAL A 63 15.98 -7.68 25.66
CA VAL A 63 15.05 -7.86 26.77
C VAL A 63 14.40 -6.53 27.14
N GLU A 64 15.17 -5.43 27.19
CA GLU A 64 14.63 -4.08 27.40
C GLU A 64 13.58 -3.72 26.35
N LEU A 65 13.84 -3.97 25.06
CA LEU A 65 12.90 -3.70 23.97
C LEU A 65 11.67 -4.63 23.99
N LEU A 66 11.82 -5.88 24.43
CA LEU A 66 10.71 -6.84 24.55
C LEU A 66 9.85 -6.57 25.79
N SER A 67 10.44 -6.03 26.85
CA SER A 67 9.77 -5.66 28.10
C SER A 67 9.28 -4.21 28.10
N ALA A 68 9.73 -3.39 27.15
CA ALA A 68 9.21 -2.05 26.96
C ALA A 68 7.69 -2.15 26.78
N PRO A 69 6.91 -1.33 27.51
CA PRO A 69 5.47 -1.30 27.30
C PRO A 69 5.25 -0.98 25.82
N SER A 70 4.43 -1.80 25.16
CA SER A 70 3.85 -1.42 23.88
C SER A 70 3.31 0.01 24.05
N ASP A 71 3.57 0.93 23.12
CA ASP A 71 3.03 2.31 23.15
C ASP A 71 1.50 2.30 22.92
N GLU A 72 0.80 1.43 23.63
CA GLU A 72 -0.63 1.21 23.62
C GLU A 72 -1.23 2.05 24.73
N ARG A 73 -2.03 3.04 24.34
CA ARG A 73 -2.71 3.93 25.26
C ARG A 73 -4.19 3.60 25.28
N ILE A 74 -4.69 3.17 26.43
CA ILE A 74 -6.13 2.95 26.64
C ILE A 74 -6.79 4.31 26.81
N LEU A 75 -7.73 4.65 25.92
CA LEU A 75 -8.46 5.92 25.94
C LEU A 75 -9.72 5.85 26.81
N GLY A 76 -10.31 4.66 26.93
CA GLY A 76 -11.52 4.41 27.72
C GLY A 76 -12.56 3.57 26.98
N PRO A 77 -13.70 3.25 27.62
CA PRO A 77 -14.72 2.40 27.05
C PRO A 77 -15.54 3.16 25.99
N ASP A 78 -15.84 2.46 24.91
CA ASP A 78 -16.81 2.91 23.90
C ASP A 78 -18.25 2.90 24.48
N PRO A 79 -19.03 3.98 24.34
CA PRO A 79 -20.38 4.06 24.90
C PRO A 79 -21.38 3.08 24.26
N GLU A 80 -21.17 2.62 23.01
CA GLU A 80 -22.09 1.68 22.35
C GLU A 80 -21.81 0.23 22.72
N SER A 81 -20.54 -0.17 22.73
CA SER A 81 -20.12 -1.56 22.94
C SER A 81 -19.65 -1.87 24.36
N GLY A 82 -19.29 -0.87 25.15
CA GLY A 82 -18.69 -1.02 26.48
C GLY A 82 -17.27 -1.61 26.45
N VAL A 83 -16.65 -1.71 25.28
CA VAL A 83 -15.30 -2.24 25.09
C VAL A 83 -14.28 -1.11 25.03
N ASP A 84 -13.12 -1.30 25.65
CA ASP A 84 -12.07 -0.29 25.68
C ASP A 84 -11.51 0.02 24.28
N ILE A 85 -11.39 1.30 23.99
CA ILE A 85 -10.71 1.84 22.82
C ILE A 85 -9.24 2.01 23.17
N VAL A 86 -8.38 1.44 22.34
CA VAL A 86 -6.92 1.48 22.51
C VAL A 86 -6.27 2.13 21.30
N ALA A 87 -5.42 3.12 21.52
CA ALA A 87 -4.56 3.72 20.53
C ALA A 87 -3.21 2.97 20.49
N LYS A 88 -2.77 2.55 19.32
CA LYS A 88 -1.56 1.73 19.15
C LYS A 88 -0.71 2.21 17.97
N PRO A 89 0.62 2.11 18.03
CA PRO A 89 1.46 2.24 16.85
C PRO A 89 1.22 1.05 15.91
N GLY A 90 1.19 1.30 14.61
CA GLY A 90 0.95 0.28 13.60
C GLY A 90 1.82 0.44 12.37
N ARG A 91 1.94 -0.64 11.59
CA ARG A 91 2.68 -0.66 10.32
C ARG A 91 2.27 0.44 9.34
N PHE A 92 1.00 0.84 9.38
CA PHE A 92 0.43 1.83 8.46
C PHE A 92 0.29 3.21 9.09
N GLY A 93 0.98 3.45 10.20
CA GLY A 93 0.81 4.61 11.05
C GLY A 93 0.03 4.27 12.33
N PRO A 94 -0.06 5.23 13.25
CA PRO A 94 -0.83 5.09 14.48
C PRO A 94 -2.32 4.86 14.17
N TYR A 95 -2.98 4.03 14.98
CA TYR A 95 -4.38 3.69 14.80
C TYR A 95 -5.08 3.45 16.14
N VAL A 96 -6.40 3.57 16.14
CA VAL A 96 -7.27 3.17 17.25
C VAL A 96 -8.00 1.88 16.92
N THR A 97 -8.24 1.05 17.94
CA THR A 97 -8.97 -0.21 17.84
C THR A 97 -9.98 -0.33 18.96
N ILE A 98 -11.13 -0.92 18.66
CA ILE A 98 -12.12 -1.26 19.68
C ILE A 98 -11.85 -2.69 20.19
N GLY A 99 -11.32 -2.79 21.41
CA GLY A 99 -10.92 -4.06 22.02
C GLY A 99 -9.63 -4.68 21.46
N VAL A 100 -9.22 -5.78 22.10
CA VAL A 100 -8.04 -6.56 21.71
C VAL A 100 -8.46 -7.63 20.68
N PRO A 101 -7.70 -7.81 19.59
CA PRO A 101 -7.96 -8.89 18.65
C PRO A 101 -7.74 -10.24 19.34
N GLU A 102 -8.81 -11.04 19.45
CA GLU A 102 -8.76 -12.40 19.98
C GLU A 102 -8.94 -13.44 18.86
N ASP A 103 -8.22 -14.55 18.96
CA ASP A 103 -8.30 -15.65 18.00
C ASP A 103 -9.71 -16.29 17.99
N GLY A 104 -10.32 -16.35 16.81
CA GLY A 104 -11.65 -16.93 16.60
C GLY A 104 -12.82 -15.94 16.69
N LYS A 105 -12.59 -14.68 17.07
CA LYS A 105 -13.59 -13.61 17.06
C LYS A 105 -13.51 -12.74 15.79
N PRO A 106 -14.61 -12.04 15.42
CA PRO A 106 -14.56 -11.07 14.34
C PRO A 106 -13.49 -10.01 14.63
N LYS A 107 -12.77 -9.57 13.59
CA LYS A 107 -11.72 -8.58 13.74
C LYS A 107 -12.29 -7.31 14.36
N PRO A 108 -11.61 -6.73 15.36
CA PRO A 108 -12.05 -5.49 15.96
C PRO A 108 -12.10 -4.39 14.90
N LYS A 109 -13.05 -3.46 15.05
CA LYS A 109 -13.07 -2.24 14.23
C LYS A 109 -11.81 -1.44 14.53
N THR A 110 -11.18 -0.95 13.48
CA THR A 110 -9.93 -0.17 13.55
C THR A 110 -10.07 1.07 12.68
N ALA A 111 -9.46 2.17 13.12
CA ALA A 111 -9.39 3.40 12.36
C ALA A 111 -7.99 4.01 12.48
N SER A 112 -7.41 4.41 11.35
CA SER A 112 -6.11 5.09 11.34
C SER A 112 -6.27 6.51 11.87
N LEU A 113 -5.28 6.96 12.65
CA LEU A 113 -5.18 8.37 13.01
C LEU A 113 -4.92 9.22 11.76
N PHE A 114 -5.37 10.46 11.83
CA PHE A 114 -5.11 11.50 10.85
C PHE A 114 -3.65 11.95 10.88
N ALA A 115 -3.18 12.53 9.78
CA ALA A 115 -1.80 12.99 9.69
C ALA A 115 -1.45 14.07 10.73
N SER A 116 -2.46 14.83 11.18
CA SER A 116 -2.34 15.86 12.21
C SER A 116 -2.42 15.32 13.65
N MET A 117 -2.87 14.08 13.85
CA MET A 117 -3.09 13.50 15.18
C MET A 117 -1.88 12.72 15.67
N GLN A 118 -1.67 12.73 16.99
CA GLN A 118 -0.60 11.99 17.66
C GLN A 118 -1.16 11.03 18.72
N LEU A 119 -0.47 9.92 18.97
CA LEU A 119 -0.88 8.91 19.95
C LEU A 119 -0.98 9.49 21.38
N ASP A 120 -0.12 10.44 21.70
CA ASP A 120 -0.03 11.01 23.04
C ASP A 120 -1.12 12.06 23.31
N THR A 121 -1.65 12.68 22.27
CA THR A 121 -2.61 13.78 22.37
C THR A 121 -4.03 13.41 21.99
N ILE A 122 -4.26 12.19 21.46
CA ILE A 122 -5.60 11.79 21.05
C ILE A 122 -6.51 11.56 22.25
N ASP A 123 -7.75 12.01 22.12
CA ASP A 123 -8.82 11.86 23.11
C ASP A 123 -9.80 10.75 22.73
N LEU A 124 -10.57 10.28 23.71
CA LEU A 124 -11.59 9.25 23.52
C LEU A 124 -12.65 9.67 22.49
N ASP A 125 -13.12 10.92 22.56
CA ASP A 125 -14.15 11.44 21.67
C ASP A 125 -13.71 11.44 20.21
N ASP A 126 -12.44 11.78 19.94
CA ASP A 126 -11.89 11.76 18.60
C ASP A 126 -11.67 10.33 18.10
N ALA A 127 -11.28 9.40 18.98
CA ALA A 127 -11.18 8.00 18.62
C ALA A 127 -12.54 7.39 18.26
N ILE A 128 -13.61 7.73 18.97
CA ILE A 128 -14.98 7.32 18.65
C ILE A 128 -15.39 7.86 17.27
N LYS A 129 -15.11 9.15 16.97
CA LYS A 129 -15.36 9.72 15.64
C LYS A 129 -14.61 8.97 14.54
N LEU A 130 -13.34 8.62 14.75
CA LEU A 130 -12.55 7.86 13.78
C LEU A 130 -13.12 6.45 13.55
N LEU A 131 -13.54 5.77 14.61
CA LEU A 131 -14.14 4.43 14.54
C LEU A 131 -15.54 4.42 13.90
N SER A 132 -16.19 5.58 13.77
CA SER A 132 -17.46 5.74 13.03
C SER A 132 -17.30 5.71 11.50
N LEU A 133 -16.06 5.83 10.99
CA LEU A 133 -15.78 5.72 9.57
C LEU A 133 -15.86 4.23 9.12
N PRO A 134 -16.38 3.91 7.92
CA PRO A 134 -16.81 4.81 6.85
C PRO A 134 -18.18 5.46 7.09
N ARG A 135 -18.25 6.79 6.95
CA ARG A 135 -19.48 7.55 7.11
C ARG A 135 -20.25 7.61 5.79
N VAL A 136 -21.55 7.33 5.83
CA VAL A 136 -22.44 7.56 4.67
C VAL A 136 -22.76 9.05 4.60
N VAL A 137 -22.39 9.71 3.50
CA VAL A 137 -22.69 11.13 3.24
C VAL A 137 -24.11 11.28 2.71
N GLY A 138 -24.56 10.32 1.90
CA GLY A 138 -25.91 10.27 1.35
C GLY A 138 -25.99 9.31 0.17
N VAL A 139 -27.14 9.30 -0.49
CA VAL A 139 -27.41 8.51 -1.69
C VAL A 139 -27.46 9.47 -2.88
N ASP A 140 -26.78 9.12 -3.96
CA ASP A 140 -26.81 9.89 -5.18
C ASP A 140 -28.18 9.73 -5.89
N PRO A 141 -28.91 10.83 -6.17
CA PRO A 141 -30.22 10.77 -6.81
C PRO A 141 -30.20 10.24 -8.26
N GLU A 142 -29.06 10.30 -8.96
CA GLU A 142 -29.01 9.88 -10.37
C GLU A 142 -28.96 8.35 -10.53
N ASN A 143 -28.26 7.68 -9.62
CA ASN A 143 -27.96 6.26 -9.75
C ASN A 143 -28.29 5.42 -8.50
N ASN A 144 -28.82 6.04 -7.45
CA ASN A 144 -29.12 5.42 -6.15
C ASN A 144 -27.91 4.73 -5.51
N GLU A 145 -26.68 5.17 -5.82
CA GLU A 145 -25.48 4.64 -5.19
C GLU A 145 -25.16 5.39 -3.89
N GLU A 146 -24.80 4.65 -2.84
CA GLU A 146 -24.34 5.22 -1.57
C GLU A 146 -22.95 5.87 -1.73
N ILE A 147 -22.84 7.11 -1.29
CA ILE A 147 -21.59 7.86 -1.20
C ILE A 147 -21.06 7.73 0.23
N THR A 148 -19.88 7.14 0.38
CA THR A 148 -19.19 6.98 1.65
C THR A 148 -17.91 7.80 1.72
N ALA A 149 -17.68 8.45 2.86
CA ALA A 149 -16.45 9.16 3.18
C ALA A 149 -15.58 8.29 4.10
N GLN A 150 -14.32 8.09 3.71
CA GLN A 150 -13.38 7.26 4.46
C GLN A 150 -11.95 7.72 4.28
N ASN A 151 -11.11 7.44 5.28
CA ASN A 151 -9.67 7.68 5.20
C ASN A 151 -8.95 6.43 4.68
N GLY A 152 -7.92 6.62 3.85
CA GLY A 152 -7.13 5.54 3.30
C GLY A 152 -5.65 5.88 3.21
N ARG A 153 -4.87 4.98 2.61
CA ARG A 153 -3.41 5.13 2.50
C ARG A 153 -2.94 6.45 1.87
N TYR A 154 -3.75 7.06 1.02
CA TYR A 154 -3.41 8.27 0.27
C TYR A 154 -4.17 9.51 0.76
N GLY A 155 -4.75 9.45 1.96
CA GLY A 155 -5.57 10.51 2.53
C GLY A 155 -7.07 10.29 2.34
N PRO A 156 -7.88 11.32 2.68
CA PRO A 156 -9.33 11.25 2.70
C PRO A 156 -9.92 11.17 1.30
N TYR A 157 -10.97 10.35 1.14
CA TYR A 157 -11.64 10.19 -0.14
C TYR A 157 -13.11 9.79 0.00
N LEU A 158 -13.87 10.15 -1.04
CA LEU A 158 -15.23 9.69 -1.28
C LEU A 158 -15.21 8.44 -2.15
N LYS A 159 -16.14 7.52 -1.87
CA LYS A 159 -16.38 6.33 -2.67
C LYS A 159 -17.87 6.21 -2.98
N LYS A 160 -18.17 6.09 -4.27
CA LYS A 160 -19.52 5.88 -4.84
C LYS A 160 -19.43 4.65 -5.74
N GLY A 161 -19.92 3.51 -5.26
CA GLY A 161 -19.77 2.22 -5.94
C GLY A 161 -18.30 1.88 -6.27
N THR A 162 -17.93 1.99 -7.55
CA THR A 162 -16.56 1.77 -8.04
C THR A 162 -15.77 3.06 -8.28
N ASP A 163 -16.42 4.22 -8.26
CA ASP A 163 -15.74 5.51 -8.44
C ASP A 163 -15.24 6.06 -7.09
N SER A 164 -14.06 6.66 -7.12
CA SER A 164 -13.45 7.28 -5.94
C SER A 164 -12.89 8.64 -6.31
N ARG A 165 -13.06 9.59 -5.40
CA ARG A 165 -12.60 10.98 -5.54
C ARG A 165 -11.88 11.38 -4.27
N SER A 166 -10.66 11.89 -4.40
CA SER A 166 -9.91 12.42 -3.26
C SER A 166 -10.54 13.70 -2.77
N ILE A 167 -10.46 13.91 -1.46
CA ILE A 167 -10.86 15.12 -0.77
C ILE A 167 -9.57 15.81 -0.28
N ASP A 168 -9.59 17.13 -0.12
CA ASP A 168 -8.39 17.90 0.20
C ASP A 168 -8.04 17.85 1.71
N ALA A 169 -9.04 17.87 2.59
CA ALA A 169 -8.85 17.90 4.03
C ALA A 169 -9.49 16.71 4.75
N GLU A 170 -8.86 16.25 5.84
CA GLU A 170 -9.35 15.11 6.64
C GLU A 170 -10.63 15.48 7.41
N GLU A 171 -10.78 16.74 7.85
CA GLU A 171 -11.98 17.24 8.52
C GLU A 171 -13.24 17.14 7.65
N GLN A 172 -13.07 17.23 6.33
CA GLN A 172 -14.16 17.09 5.36
C GLN A 172 -14.77 15.67 5.39
N LEU A 173 -14.10 14.67 5.97
CA LEU A 173 -14.73 13.36 6.18
C LEU A 173 -15.98 13.43 7.07
N PHE A 174 -16.07 14.44 7.94
CA PHE A 174 -17.18 14.61 8.88
C PHE A 174 -18.12 15.77 8.53
N THR A 175 -17.64 16.78 7.82
CA THR A 175 -18.43 17.98 7.51
C THR A 175 -19.04 17.97 6.11
N LEU A 176 -18.47 17.20 5.18
CA LEU A 176 -18.85 17.23 3.77
C LEU A 176 -20.29 16.76 3.56
N THR A 177 -21.03 17.54 2.79
CA THR A 177 -22.46 17.35 2.50
C THR A 177 -22.69 16.59 1.20
N LEU A 178 -23.91 16.09 0.99
CA LEU A 178 -24.27 15.40 -0.25
C LEU A 178 -24.11 16.30 -1.49
N GLU A 179 -24.48 17.58 -1.38
CA GLU A 179 -24.35 18.55 -2.48
C GLU A 179 -22.89 18.76 -2.89
N GLU A 180 -21.99 18.93 -1.91
CA GLU A 180 -20.55 19.04 -2.16
C GLU A 180 -19.96 17.75 -2.73
N ALA A 181 -20.41 16.59 -2.25
CA ALA A 181 -20.00 15.31 -2.81
C ALA A 181 -20.37 15.20 -4.30
N LEU A 182 -21.61 15.55 -4.65
CA LEU A 182 -22.10 15.55 -6.03
C LEU A 182 -21.31 16.55 -6.89
N ALA A 183 -20.97 17.73 -6.37
CA ALA A 183 -20.11 18.68 -7.06
C ALA A 183 -18.72 18.11 -7.36
N ILE A 184 -18.12 17.36 -6.43
CA ILE A 184 -16.84 16.67 -6.65
C ILE A 184 -16.96 15.54 -7.69
N TYR A 185 -18.10 14.83 -7.73
CA TYR A 185 -18.34 13.78 -8.72
C TYR A 185 -18.62 14.33 -10.13
N ALA A 186 -19.24 15.52 -10.23
CA ALA A 186 -19.45 16.23 -11.48
C ALA A 186 -18.13 16.71 -12.12
N GLN A 187 -17.09 16.93 -11.31
CA GLN A 187 -15.77 17.27 -11.81
C GLN A 187 -15.12 16.07 -12.54
N PRO A 188 -14.37 16.34 -13.63
CA PRO A 188 -13.68 15.29 -14.37
C PRO A 188 -12.70 14.54 -13.46
N LYS A 189 -12.67 13.21 -13.58
CA LYS A 189 -11.79 12.35 -12.79
C LYS A 189 -10.33 12.74 -13.01
N ARG A 190 -9.73 13.41 -12.02
CA ARG A 190 -8.30 13.69 -12.03
C ARG A 190 -7.54 12.37 -11.95
N ARG A 191 -6.72 12.07 -12.96
CA ARG A 191 -5.86 10.89 -12.94
C ARG A 191 -4.87 11.02 -11.78
N ARG A 192 -4.76 9.95 -10.98
CA ARG A 192 -3.87 9.84 -9.83
C ARG A 192 -2.45 10.34 -10.17
N GLY A 193 -1.97 11.35 -9.45
CA GLY A 193 -0.62 11.92 -9.62
C GLY A 193 -0.45 12.88 -10.80
N ALA A 194 -1.53 13.26 -11.50
CA ALA A 194 -1.50 14.45 -12.32
C ALA A 194 -1.49 15.65 -11.37
N ALA A 195 -0.29 16.20 -11.12
CA ALA A 195 -0.19 17.54 -10.56
C ALA A 195 -1.04 18.49 -11.42
N ALA A 196 -1.59 19.54 -10.81
CA ALA A 196 -2.20 20.63 -11.57
C ALA A 196 -1.25 20.99 -12.74
N PRO A 197 -1.76 21.13 -13.98
CA PRO A 197 -0.90 21.40 -15.12
C PRO A 197 -0.08 22.64 -14.81
N LYS A 198 1.23 22.47 -14.61
CA LYS A 198 2.13 23.60 -14.41
C LYS A 198 1.98 24.51 -15.63
N PRO A 199 1.91 25.84 -15.44
CA PRO A 199 1.88 26.76 -16.56
C PRO A 199 3.07 26.50 -17.48
N PRO A 200 2.91 26.70 -18.81
CA PRO A 200 4.02 26.53 -19.73
C PRO A 200 5.18 27.45 -19.32
N LEU A 201 6.41 26.91 -19.38
CA LEU A 201 7.62 27.67 -19.10
C LEU A 201 7.82 28.78 -20.15
N ARG A 202 7.39 28.52 -21.39
CA ARG A 202 7.48 29.46 -22.50
C ARG A 202 6.53 29.07 -23.63
N GLU A 203 5.95 30.07 -24.29
CA GLU A 203 5.23 29.89 -25.56
C GLU A 203 6.16 30.23 -26.72
N LEU A 204 6.11 29.43 -27.78
CA LEU A 204 6.84 29.60 -29.03
C LEU A 204 5.86 29.80 -30.18
N ASP A 205 6.37 30.10 -31.37
CA ASP A 205 5.54 30.23 -32.57
C ASP A 205 4.92 28.88 -32.99
N ASP A 206 4.05 28.93 -34.00
CA ASP A 206 3.42 27.71 -34.54
C ASP A 206 4.45 26.79 -35.20
N ASP A 207 4.29 25.48 -35.04
CA ASP A 207 5.15 24.50 -35.71
C ASP A 207 4.98 24.59 -37.23
N VAL A 208 6.10 24.59 -37.95
CA VAL A 208 6.12 24.68 -39.41
C VAL A 208 5.44 23.47 -40.07
N VAL A 209 5.36 22.33 -39.37
CA VAL A 209 4.78 21.09 -39.91
C VAL A 209 3.35 20.84 -39.45
N SER A 210 3.06 20.93 -38.15
CA SER A 210 1.70 20.69 -37.65
C SER A 210 0.81 21.93 -37.70
N GLY A 211 1.38 23.13 -37.81
CA GLY A 211 0.64 24.40 -37.71
C GLY A 211 0.06 24.68 -36.32
N ASN A 212 0.42 23.86 -35.32
CA ASN A 212 -0.07 23.99 -33.95
C ASN A 212 0.87 24.85 -33.10
N LYS A 213 0.30 25.58 -32.14
CA LYS A 213 1.05 26.38 -31.17
C LYS A 213 2.01 25.50 -30.36
N MET A 214 3.31 25.82 -30.40
CA MET A 214 4.32 25.13 -29.61
C MET A 214 4.49 25.78 -28.24
N VAL A 215 4.55 24.95 -27.19
CA VAL A 215 4.82 25.41 -25.82
C VAL A 215 5.86 24.53 -25.15
N VAL A 216 6.74 25.15 -24.36
CA VAL A 216 7.72 24.47 -23.52
C VAL A 216 7.10 24.25 -22.14
N LYS A 217 7.12 23.00 -21.64
CA LYS A 217 6.57 22.62 -20.34
C LYS A 217 7.62 21.88 -19.51
N ASP A 218 7.47 21.96 -18.19
CA ASP A 218 8.28 21.18 -17.25
C ASP A 218 7.61 19.83 -16.95
N GLY A 219 8.32 18.73 -17.20
CA GLY A 219 7.80 17.37 -17.03
C GLY A 219 8.61 16.55 -16.03
N ARG A 220 8.13 15.33 -15.72
CA ARG A 220 8.82 14.38 -14.82
C ARG A 220 10.27 14.07 -15.23
N PHE A 221 10.59 14.18 -16.53
CA PHE A 221 11.89 13.86 -17.10
C PHE A 221 12.69 15.12 -17.49
N GLY A 222 12.26 16.29 -17.03
CA GLY A 222 12.81 17.60 -17.40
C GLY A 222 11.97 18.36 -18.43
N PRO A 223 12.46 19.52 -18.89
CA PRO A 223 11.78 20.37 -19.85
C PRO A 223 11.54 19.67 -21.20
N TYR A 224 10.38 19.93 -21.81
CA TYR A 224 10.01 19.38 -23.11
C TYR A 224 9.16 20.38 -23.91
N VAL A 225 9.27 20.32 -25.23
CA VAL A 225 8.41 21.03 -26.18
C VAL A 225 7.19 20.16 -26.51
N THR A 226 6.02 20.78 -26.61
CA THR A 226 4.79 20.13 -27.08
C THR A 226 4.02 21.04 -28.02
N ASP A 227 3.46 20.47 -29.08
CA ASP A 227 2.48 21.10 -29.99
C ASP A 227 1.04 20.66 -29.68
N GLY A 228 0.81 20.04 -28.51
CA GLY A 228 -0.46 19.47 -28.09
C GLY A 228 -0.62 17.98 -28.41
N GLU A 229 0.01 17.49 -29.49
CA GLU A 229 -0.08 16.08 -29.89
C GLU A 229 1.24 15.32 -29.65
N THR A 230 2.37 15.91 -30.01
CA THR A 230 3.70 15.35 -29.92
C THR A 230 4.49 16.03 -28.80
N ASN A 231 5.21 15.23 -27.99
CA ASN A 231 6.04 15.74 -26.90
C ASN A 231 7.51 15.34 -27.12
N ALA A 232 8.40 16.33 -27.24
CA ALA A 232 9.84 16.15 -27.44
C ALA A 232 10.65 16.77 -26.29
N SER A 233 11.47 15.97 -25.62
CA SER A 233 12.34 16.44 -24.53
C SER A 233 13.46 17.34 -25.04
N LEU A 234 13.80 18.42 -24.31
CA LEU A 234 14.96 19.26 -24.60
C LEU A 234 16.26 18.45 -24.37
N ARG A 235 17.26 18.62 -25.23
CA ARG A 235 18.57 17.97 -25.06
C ARG A 235 19.46 18.82 -24.14
N LYS A 236 20.58 18.26 -23.66
CA LYS A 236 21.50 18.95 -22.73
C LYS A 236 22.07 20.29 -23.23
N GLY A 237 21.98 20.59 -24.52
CA GLY A 237 22.42 21.86 -25.11
C GLY A 237 21.28 22.83 -25.45
N ASP A 238 20.02 22.42 -25.27
CA ASP A 238 18.87 23.28 -25.52
C ASP A 238 18.42 23.87 -24.16
N ASP A 239 18.53 25.19 -24.00
CA ASP A 239 18.00 25.91 -22.83
C ASP A 239 16.59 26.44 -23.12
N VAL A 240 15.72 26.38 -22.13
CA VAL A 240 14.34 26.91 -22.17
C VAL A 240 14.32 28.40 -22.53
N ALA A 241 15.32 29.16 -22.06
CA ALA A 241 15.40 30.60 -22.29
C ALA A 241 15.89 30.97 -23.71
N THR A 242 16.65 30.11 -24.40
CA THR A 242 17.29 30.45 -25.69
C THR A 242 16.83 29.60 -26.86
N ILE A 243 16.00 28.57 -26.63
CA ILE A 243 15.48 27.73 -27.71
C ILE A 243 14.68 28.56 -28.73
N THR A 244 14.98 28.35 -30.00
CA THR A 244 14.29 28.98 -31.13
C THR A 244 13.08 28.15 -31.58
N SER A 245 12.10 28.79 -32.21
CA SER A 245 10.91 28.13 -32.76
C SER A 245 11.27 27.09 -33.83
N GLU A 246 12.30 27.35 -34.64
CA GLU A 246 12.84 26.39 -35.62
C GLU A 246 13.40 25.15 -34.94
N ARG A 247 14.23 25.33 -33.90
CA ARG A 247 14.82 24.23 -33.15
C ARG A 247 13.76 23.38 -32.43
N ALA A 248 12.74 24.03 -31.90
CA ALA A 248 11.60 23.36 -31.27
C ALA A 248 10.83 22.48 -32.28
N SER A 249 10.58 23.02 -33.48
CA SER A 249 9.96 22.29 -34.61
C SER A 249 10.79 21.06 -35.01
N GLU A 250 12.11 21.20 -35.12
CA GLU A 250 13.02 20.08 -35.43
C GLU A 250 12.92 18.96 -34.38
N LEU A 251 12.92 19.31 -33.08
CA LEU A 251 12.82 18.32 -32.01
C LEU A 251 11.49 17.54 -32.07
N LEU A 252 10.40 18.24 -32.41
CA LEU A 252 9.08 17.61 -32.60
C LEU A 252 9.07 16.71 -33.84
N GLN A 253 9.64 17.13 -34.97
CA GLN A 253 9.76 16.31 -36.17
C GLN A 253 10.53 15.02 -35.89
N ILE A 254 11.73 15.12 -35.28
CA ILE A 254 12.54 13.95 -34.89
C ILE A 254 11.71 13.00 -34.02
N ARG A 255 10.86 13.55 -33.15
CA ARG A 255 10.01 12.75 -32.27
C ARG A 255 8.86 12.06 -33.02
N ARG A 256 8.25 12.71 -34.00
CA ARG A 256 7.21 12.13 -34.88
C ARG A 256 7.79 11.00 -35.72
N GLU A 257 8.96 11.22 -36.33
CA GLU A 257 9.68 10.21 -37.12
C GLU A 257 10.11 9.00 -36.27
N ALA A 258 10.57 9.23 -35.04
CA ALA A 258 10.95 8.15 -34.13
C ALA A 258 9.76 7.27 -33.68
N GLY A 259 8.52 7.76 -33.86
CA GLY A 259 7.30 7.04 -33.53
C GLY A 259 7.13 6.71 -32.03
N PRO A 260 6.04 6.03 -31.66
CA PRO A 260 5.85 5.58 -30.28
C PRO A 260 6.90 4.52 -29.94
N VAL A 261 7.75 4.82 -28.95
CA VAL A 261 8.77 3.89 -28.46
C VAL A 261 8.07 2.61 -28.01
N LYS A 262 8.22 1.53 -28.80
CA LYS A 262 7.76 0.19 -28.41
C LYS A 262 8.49 -0.16 -27.12
N LYS A 263 7.80 -0.10 -25.98
CA LYS A 263 8.31 -0.60 -24.72
C LYS A 263 8.76 -2.04 -24.97
N LYS A 264 10.07 -2.29 -24.99
CA LYS A 264 10.59 -3.66 -24.88
C LYS A 264 10.01 -4.19 -23.58
N LYS A 265 9.01 -5.08 -23.67
CA LYS A 265 8.51 -5.83 -22.52
C LYS A 265 9.73 -6.53 -21.95
N LYS A 266 10.24 -6.03 -20.83
CA LYS A 266 11.22 -6.76 -20.02
C LYS A 266 10.52 -8.07 -19.68
N ALA A 267 10.94 -9.17 -20.31
CA ALA A 267 10.37 -10.47 -20.09
C ALA A 267 10.57 -10.79 -18.61
N THR A 268 9.53 -10.59 -17.81
CA THR A 268 9.46 -11.14 -16.47
C THR A 268 9.58 -12.65 -16.65
N LYS A 269 10.73 -13.23 -16.28
CA LYS A 269 10.89 -14.68 -16.16
C LYS A 269 9.76 -15.17 -15.26
N LYS A 270 8.72 -15.73 -15.89
CA LYS A 270 7.60 -16.36 -15.21
C LYS A 270 8.21 -17.58 -14.51
N LYS A 271 8.47 -17.46 -13.20
CA LYS A 271 8.85 -18.60 -12.37
C LYS A 271 7.72 -19.61 -12.51
N ALA A 272 7.99 -20.72 -13.20
CA ALA A 272 7.03 -21.77 -13.40
C ALA A 272 6.58 -22.27 -12.01
N THR A 273 5.33 -21.99 -11.67
CA THR A 273 4.65 -22.65 -10.56
C THR A 273 4.59 -24.13 -10.89
N ALA A 274 5.37 -24.94 -10.16
CA ALA A 274 5.32 -26.39 -10.26
C ALA A 274 3.86 -26.85 -10.10
N LYS A 275 3.30 -27.47 -11.14
CA LYS A 275 2.00 -28.14 -11.08
C LYS A 275 2.04 -29.12 -9.91
N LYS A 276 1.21 -28.89 -8.89
CA LYS A 276 0.85 -29.90 -7.89
C LYS A 276 0.31 -31.11 -8.64
N LYS A 277 1.07 -32.20 -8.63
CA LYS A 277 0.68 -33.50 -9.14
C LYS A 277 -0.39 -34.04 -8.20
N ALA A 278 -1.63 -34.13 -8.68
CA ALA A 278 -2.73 -34.76 -7.96
C ALA A 278 -2.36 -36.21 -7.66
N THR A 279 -2.24 -36.54 -6.37
CA THR A 279 -2.02 -37.91 -5.89
C THR A 279 -3.29 -38.72 -6.12
N LYS A 280 -3.16 -39.72 -6.99
CA LYS A 280 -4.18 -40.72 -7.33
C LYS A 280 -4.58 -41.47 -6.04
N LYS A 281 -5.85 -41.30 -5.63
CA LYS A 281 -6.48 -42.02 -4.52
C LYS A 281 -6.43 -43.52 -4.84
N LYS A 282 -5.67 -44.29 -4.05
CA LYS A 282 -5.55 -45.74 -4.14
C LYS A 282 -6.83 -46.36 -3.58
N ALA A 283 -7.58 -47.09 -4.43
CA ALA A 283 -8.74 -47.87 -4.01
C ALA A 283 -8.28 -49.09 -3.18
N PRO A 284 -9.00 -49.48 -2.12
CA PRO A 284 -8.66 -50.65 -1.32
C PRO A 284 -8.99 -51.96 -2.05
N ALA A 285 -8.05 -52.90 -1.99
CA ALA A 285 -8.11 -54.21 -2.63
C ALA A 285 -9.21 -55.10 -2.02
N LYS A 286 -10.13 -55.59 -2.86
CA LYS A 286 -11.05 -56.69 -2.49
C LYS A 286 -10.28 -58.01 -2.53
N LYS A 287 -10.30 -58.69 -1.39
CA LYS A 287 -9.72 -60.01 -1.12
C LYS A 287 -10.50 -61.08 -1.89
N ALA A 288 -9.80 -61.88 -2.70
CA ALA A 288 -10.36 -63.03 -3.40
C ALA A 288 -10.66 -64.17 -2.41
N ALA A 289 -11.88 -64.70 -2.45
CA ALA A 289 -12.28 -65.91 -1.73
C ALA A 289 -11.97 -67.14 -2.60
N ALA A 290 -11.31 -68.13 -1.98
CA ALA A 290 -10.93 -69.40 -2.58
C ALA A 290 -12.15 -70.32 -2.78
N LYS A 291 -12.18 -70.99 -3.93
CA LYS A 291 -13.12 -72.07 -4.27
C LYS A 291 -12.81 -73.33 -3.44
N LYS A 292 -13.86 -74.06 -3.05
CA LYS A 292 -13.81 -75.49 -2.68
C LYS A 292 -14.84 -76.27 -3.53
N PRO A 293 -14.64 -77.60 -3.69
CA PRO A 293 -14.97 -78.37 -4.89
C PRO A 293 -16.37 -79.00 -4.89
N THR A 294 -16.74 -79.54 -6.05
CA THR A 294 -17.95 -80.28 -6.42
C THR A 294 -18.08 -81.68 -5.81
N ALA A 295 -19.31 -82.03 -5.42
CA ALA A 295 -19.99 -83.34 -5.44
C ALA A 295 -21.45 -83.03 -5.00
N ASP A 296 -22.54 -83.49 -5.58
CA ASP A 296 -22.91 -84.68 -6.37
C ASP A 296 -23.81 -84.24 -7.54
#